data_AF-A0A7V7DVS2-F1
#
_entry.id   AF-A0A7V7DVS2-F1
#
_cell.length_a   1.000
_cell.length_b   1.000
_cell.length_c   1.000
_cell.angle_alpha   90.00
_cell.angle_beta   90.00
_cell.angle_gamma   90.00
#
_symmetry.space_group_name_H-M   'P 1'
#
loop_
_entity.id
_entity.type
_entity.pdbx_description
1 polymer ?
#
loop_
_entity_poly.entity_id
_entity_poly.type
_entity_poly.pdbx_seq_one_letter_code
_entity_poly.pdbx_strand_id
1 'polypeptide(L)'
;MHFLEQVKRWLGEITEIFLLLVALGIVIQILFGSPGTTIPFFGGVVANLTQLIDGLGQNGLVGLIALSIILFLFYRKKAVV
;
A
#
# COMPACT_ATOMS: atom_id res chain seq x y z
N MET A 1 25.53 -11.06 10.96
CA MET A 1 24.42 -11.34 10.01
C MET A 1 23.04 -11.34 10.69
N HIS A 2 22.94 -11.63 12.00
CA HIS A 2 21.68 -11.64 12.77
C HIS A 2 20.91 -10.29 12.81
N PHE A 3 21.62 -9.16 12.88
CA PHE A 3 20.99 -7.84 13.01
C PHE A 3 20.12 -7.46 11.79
N LEU A 4 20.60 -7.71 10.57
CA LEU A 4 19.85 -7.39 9.36
C LEU A 4 18.60 -8.26 9.19
N GLU A 5 18.67 -9.51 9.61
CA GLU A 5 17.52 -10.43 9.61
C GLU A 5 16.47 -9.97 10.61
N GLN A 6 16.89 -9.56 11.81
CA GLN A 6 16.00 -9.05 12.84
C GLN A 6 15.32 -7.74 12.43
N VAL A 7 16.06 -6.81 11.80
CA VAL A 7 15.49 -5.56 11.26
C VAL A 7 14.51 -5.85 10.12
N LYS A 8 14.85 -6.76 9.18
CA LYS A 8 13.92 -7.15 8.11
C LYS A 8 12.64 -7.76 8.65
N ARG A 9 12.73 -8.60 9.68
CA ARG A 9 11.57 -9.22 10.33
C ARG A 9 10.69 -8.15 10.99
N TRP A 10 11.28 -7.25 11.77
CA TRP A 10 10.55 -6.18 12.45
C TRP A 10 9.85 -5.22 11.46
N LEU A 11 10.53 -4.86 10.37
CA LEU A 11 9.92 -4.06 9.30
C LEU A 11 8.76 -4.79 8.62
N GLY A 12 8.87 -6.10 8.42
CA GLY A 12 7.78 -6.94 7.90
C GLY A 12 6.55 -6.92 8.81
N GLU A 13 6.74 -7.21 10.10
CA GLU A 13 5.67 -7.21 11.11
C GLU A 13 4.99 -5.83 11.22
N ILE A 14 5.77 -4.75 11.22
CA ILE A 14 5.23 -3.39 11.23
C ILE A 14 4.45 -3.08 9.96
N THR A 15 4.99 -3.43 8.80
CA THR A 15 4.31 -3.18 7.52
C THR A 15 2.97 -3.90 7.48
N GLU A 16 2.89 -5.12 7.99
CA GLU A 16 1.64 -5.87 8.10
C GLU A 16 0.60 -5.16 8.97
N ILE A 17 1.01 -4.63 10.13
CA ILE A 17 0.12 -3.82 10.99
C ILE A 17 -0.38 -2.59 10.24
N PHE A 18 0.50 -1.85 9.56
CA PHE A 18 0.10 -0.67 8.78
C PHE A 18 -0.82 -1.03 7.60
N LEU A 19 -0.62 -2.16 6.94
CA LEU A 19 -1.51 -2.64 5.87
C LEU A 19 -2.92 -2.93 6.42
N LEU A 20 -3.02 -3.54 7.60
CA LEU A 20 -4.32 -3.74 8.28
C LEU A 20 -4.98 -2.40 8.64
N LEU A 21 -4.20 -1.41 9.10
CA LEU A 21 -4.71 -0.06 9.38
C LEU A 21 -5.21 0.65 8.11
N VAL A 22 -4.54 0.48 6.97
CA VAL A 22 -5.00 1.02 5.68
C VAL A 22 -6.32 0.37 5.29
N ALA A 23 -6.43 -0.96 5.38
CA ALA A 23 -7.68 -1.66 5.08
C ALA A 23 -8.84 -1.18 5.97
N LEU A 24 -8.59 -1.03 7.28
CA LEU A 24 -9.55 -0.46 8.22
C LEU A 24 -9.93 0.99 7.83
N GLY A 25 -8.95 1.81 7.48
CA GLY A 25 -9.17 3.20 7.07
C GLY A 25 -10.05 3.31 5.83
N ILE A 26 -9.85 2.44 4.84
CA ILE A 26 -10.71 2.35 3.65
C ILE A 26 -12.15 2.03 4.06
N VAL A 27 -12.36 1.02 4.89
CA VAL A 27 -13.70 0.62 5.35
C VAL A 27 -14.39 1.76 6.11
N ILE A 28 -13.71 2.38 7.07
CA ILE A 28 -14.22 3.50 7.85
C ILE A 28 -14.58 4.67 6.92
N GLN A 29 -13.70 5.00 5.97
CA GLN A 29 -13.93 6.11 5.04
C GLN A 29 -15.06 5.83 4.05
N ILE A 30 -15.30 4.58 3.67
CA ILE A 30 -16.45 4.21 2.84
C ILE A 30 -17.77 4.30 3.65
N LEU A 31 -17.76 3.86 4.91
CA LEU A 31 -18.97 3.82 5.74
C LEU A 31 -19.41 5.20 6.25
N PHE A 32 -18.43 6.04 6.64
CA PHE A 32 -18.69 7.31 7.32
C PHE A 32 -18.17 8.53 6.55
N GLY A 33 -17.54 8.35 5.39
CA GLY A 33 -17.02 9.45 4.60
C GLY A 33 -18.13 10.19 3.86
N SER A 34 -18.28 11.48 4.14
CA SER A 34 -19.13 12.40 3.39
C SER A 34 -18.35 13.63 2.91
N PRO A 35 -18.78 14.28 1.81
CA PRO A 35 -18.15 15.51 1.35
C PRO A 35 -18.11 16.56 2.47
N GLY A 36 -16.91 17.04 2.81
CA GLY A 36 -16.69 18.02 3.88
C GLY A 36 -16.49 17.45 5.30
N THR A 37 -16.55 16.12 5.48
CA THR A 37 -16.32 15.47 6.77
C THR A 37 -14.98 14.73 6.79
N THR A 38 -14.01 15.28 7.51
CA THR A 38 -12.71 14.62 7.72
C THR A 38 -12.81 13.69 8.92
N ILE A 39 -12.64 12.39 8.67
CA ILE A 39 -12.58 11.40 9.74
C ILE A 39 -11.21 11.49 10.43
N PRO A 40 -11.14 11.65 11.76
CA PRO A 40 -9.87 11.69 12.48
C PRO A 40 -9.02 10.44 12.20
N PHE A 41 -7.73 10.61 11.93
CA PHE A 41 -6.73 9.55 11.67
C PHE A 41 -6.93 8.69 10.42
N PHE A 42 -8.14 8.60 9.86
CA PHE A 42 -8.46 7.78 8.67
C PHE A 42 -8.90 8.62 7.46
N GLY A 43 -8.94 9.94 7.57
CA GLY A 43 -9.26 10.83 6.46
C GLY A 43 -8.21 10.78 5.34
N GLY A 44 -8.68 10.70 4.09
CA GLY A 44 -7.83 10.84 2.91
C GLY A 44 -7.16 9.54 2.43
N VAL A 45 -7.33 8.41 3.12
CA VAL A 45 -6.77 7.11 2.68
C VAL A 45 -7.31 6.72 1.30
N VAL A 46 -8.63 6.78 1.13
CA VAL A 46 -9.29 6.47 -0.15
C VAL A 46 -8.90 7.50 -1.22
N ALA A 47 -8.82 8.79 -0.87
CA ALA A 47 -8.47 9.83 -1.84
C ALA A 47 -7.04 9.65 -2.37
N ASN A 48 -6.08 9.36 -1.49
CA ASN A 48 -4.70 9.08 -1.87
C ASN A 48 -4.60 7.83 -2.77
N LEU A 49 -5.35 6.78 -2.44
CA LEU A 49 -5.42 5.57 -3.26
C LEU A 49 -6.00 5.85 -4.64
N THR A 50 -7.14 6.55 -4.71
CA THR A 50 -7.77 6.93 -5.99
C THR A 50 -6.83 7.79 -6.83
N GLN A 51 -6.16 8.78 -6.23
CA GLN A 51 -5.20 9.62 -6.95
C GLN A 51 -4.03 8.81 -7.52
N LEU A 52 -3.51 7.83 -6.78
CA LEU A 52 -2.48 6.92 -7.27
C LEU A 52 -3.00 6.09 -8.45
N ILE A 53 -4.20 5.52 -8.32
CA ILE A 53 -4.83 4.71 -9.38
C ILE A 53 -5.09 5.54 -10.63
N ASP A 54 -5.59 6.77 -10.48
CA ASP A 54 -5.83 7.69 -11.59
C ASP A 54 -4.53 8.06 -12.31
N GLY A 55 -3.46 8.30 -11.56
CA GLY A 55 -2.13 8.54 -12.13
C GLY A 55 -1.60 7.36 -12.94
N LEU A 56 -1.85 6.13 -12.46
CA LEU A 56 -1.52 4.91 -13.20
C LEU A 56 -2.43 4.73 -14.43
N GLY A 57 -3.71 5.09 -14.35
CA GLY A 57 -4.67 5.01 -15.46
C GLY A 57 -4.35 5.97 -16.60
N GLN A 58 -3.96 7.21 -16.28
CA GLN A 58 -3.55 8.20 -17.28
C GLN A 58 -2.32 7.77 -18.08
N ASN A 59 -1.41 7.02 -17.46
CA ASN A 59 -0.21 6.47 -18.09
C ASN A 59 -0.25 4.92 -18.11
N GLY A 60 -1.36 4.33 -18.53
CA GLY A 60 -1.63 2.88 -18.38
C GLY A 60 -0.48 1.95 -18.77
N LEU A 61 0.24 2.23 -19.86
CA LEU A 61 1.41 1.45 -20.28
C LEU A 61 2.59 1.58 -19.29
N VAL A 62 2.92 2.80 -18.88
CA VAL A 62 3.99 3.07 -17.90
C VAL A 62 3.62 2.47 -16.54
N GLY A 63 2.35 2.56 -16.15
CA GLY A 63 1.82 1.95 -14.94
C GLY A 63 1.99 0.44 -14.92
N LEU A 64 1.65 -0.24 -16.03
CA LEU A 64 1.84 -1.69 -16.17
C LEU A 64 3.32 -2.10 -16.13
N ILE A 65 4.22 -1.33 -16.75
CA ILE A 65 5.66 -1.58 -16.68
C ILE A 65 6.15 -1.46 -15.24
N ALA A 66 5.77 -0.39 -14.53
CA ALA A 66 6.12 -0.19 -13.13
C ALA A 66 5.62 -1.34 -12.25
N LEU A 67 4.35 -1.76 -12.42
CA LEU A 67 3.77 -2.88 -11.69
C LEU A 67 4.52 -4.19 -11.97
N SER A 68 4.86 -4.45 -13.24
CA SER A 68 5.60 -5.65 -13.65
C SER A 68 6.97 -5.73 -12.97
N ILE A 69 7.69 -4.62 -12.89
CA ILE A 69 8.99 -4.53 -12.20
C ILE A 69 8.83 -4.80 -10.69
N ILE A 70 7.80 -4.22 -10.06
CA ILE A 70 7.51 -4.44 -8.64
C ILE A 70 7.23 -5.93 -8.39
N LEU A 71 6.31 -6.53 -9.14
CA LEU A 71 5.97 -7.94 -9.02
C LEU A 71 7.20 -8.83 -9.25
N PHE A 72 8.00 -8.54 -10.28
CA PHE A 72 9.25 -9.26 -10.55
C PHE A 72 10.19 -9.22 -9.34
N LEU A 73 10.37 -8.07 -8.69
CA LEU A 73 11.23 -7.94 -7.51
C LEU A 73 10.70 -8.76 -6.31
N PHE A 74 9.39 -8.76 -6.09
CA PHE A 74 8.76 -9.56 -5.03
C PHE A 74 8.86 -11.06 -5.28
N TYR A 75 8.59 -11.52 -6.52
CA TYR A 75 8.66 -12.94 -6.86
C TYR A 75 10.10 -13.46 -6.97
N ARG A 76 11.05 -12.63 -7.42
CA ARG A 76 12.48 -12.99 -7.46
C ARG A 76 13.02 -13.36 -6.08
N LYS A 77 12.52 -12.74 -5.01
CA LYS A 77 12.91 -13.10 -3.63
C LYS A 77 12.44 -14.50 -3.21
N LYS A 78 11.37 -15.04 -3.81
CA LYS A 78 10.88 -16.40 -3.51
C LYS A 78 11.61 -17.48 -4.33
N ALA A 79 12.12 -17.14 -5.51
CA ALA A 79 12.77 -18.09 -6.42
C ALA A 79 14.25 -18.39 -6.10
N VAL A 80 14.88 -17.64 -5.18
CA VAL A 80 16.28 -17.84 -4.75
C VAL A 80 16.34 -18.36 -3.31
N VAL A 81 15.23 -18.89 -2.79
CA VAL A 81 15.16 -19.59 -1.51
C VAL A 81 15.08 -21.09 -1.78
#